data_AF-A0AA47MDY7-F1
#
_entry.id   AF-A0AA47MDY7-F1
#
_cell.length_a   1.000
_cell.length_b   1.000
_cell.length_c   1.000
_cell.angle_alpha   90.00
_cell.angle_beta   90.00
_cell.angle_gamma   90.00
#
_symmetry.space_group_name_H-M   'P 1'
#
loop_
_entity.id
_entity.type
_entity.pdbx_description
1 polymer ?
#
loop_
_entity_poly.entity_id
_entity_poly.type
_entity_poly.pdbx_seq_one_letter_code
_entity_poly.pdbx_strand_id
1 'polypeptide(L)'
;MRPALGKGVSACAKTPLGETYVTQKYSKLIQWRRGASRRSANGQRLGRVKSRPLDVHPGCAKVTVSTLTTHQHAEVRLQQQQTRWKTVKMSLSTKLTLDKVDVNGKRVIMRVDFNVPMQGKNITNNQRIKAAVPTIKHCLDNGAKAVVLMSHLGRPDGTPMPDKYSLEPVVAELKALLGKDVTFLKDCVGPEVEAACANPAPGSVILLENLRFHVAEEGKGKDAAGNKTKASQEEVNSFRASLSKLGDVYVNDAFGTAHRGHSSMVGVDLPQKAAGFLMKKELDYFAMALEKPQRPFLAILGGAKVKDKIQLINNMLDQVNEMIIGGGMAFTFLKVLNNMEIGTSLYDEEGAKIVKDLMAKAKKNGVKINLPVDFVTADKFAENATKGIATVEAGIPAGWMGLDCGPESSKAFAEAVGRAKQIVWNGPVGVFEWDAFANGTKNMMDKVVEVTKSGCITIIGGGDTATCCAKWNTEDKVSHVSTGGGASLELLEGEYEPTTTLGSDVLSDIYPRAL
;
A
#
# COMPACT_ATOMS: atom_id res chain seq x y z
N MET A 1 17.59 -36.65 -57.46
CA MET A 1 16.31 -36.48 -58.17
C MET A 1 15.81 -35.04 -57.95
N ARG A 2 15.02 -34.47 -58.87
CA ARG A 2 14.29 -33.17 -58.78
C ARG A 2 12.76 -33.47 -58.69
N PRO A 3 11.83 -32.51 -58.45
CA PRO A 3 11.95 -31.08 -58.08
C PRO A 3 11.78 -30.94 -56.52
N ALA A 4 11.13 -29.98 -55.83
CA ALA A 4 10.34 -28.75 -56.08
C ALA A 4 10.47 -27.82 -54.83
N LEU A 5 10.11 -26.53 -54.71
CA LEU A 5 9.21 -25.56 -55.40
C LEU A 5 7.70 -25.71 -55.06
N GLY A 6 6.97 -24.66 -54.62
CA GLY A 6 7.39 -23.27 -54.39
C GLY A 6 6.33 -22.37 -53.71
N LYS A 7 6.67 -21.08 -53.52
CA LYS A 7 5.96 -20.07 -52.70
C LYS A 7 4.74 -19.42 -53.40
N GLY A 8 3.57 -19.44 -52.74
CA GLY A 8 2.79 -18.27 -52.23
C GLY A 8 2.20 -17.13 -53.11
N VAL A 9 1.37 -16.31 -52.43
CA VAL A 9 0.99 -14.89 -52.68
C VAL A 9 -0.24 -14.56 -53.59
N SER A 10 -1.08 -13.61 -53.11
CA SER A 10 -2.04 -12.72 -53.84
C SER A 10 -3.39 -13.31 -54.38
N ALA A 11 -4.54 -12.61 -54.40
CA ALA A 11 -5.05 -11.41 -53.68
C ALA A 11 -6.57 -11.13 -53.92
N CYS A 12 -7.16 -10.24 -53.11
CA CYS A 12 -8.27 -9.27 -53.39
C CYS A 12 -9.63 -9.66 -54.02
N ALA A 13 -10.71 -9.59 -53.20
CA ALA A 13 -12.00 -8.93 -53.48
C ALA A 13 -12.72 -8.65 -52.12
N LYS A 14 -12.90 -7.41 -51.64
CA LYS A 14 -13.83 -6.31 -52.01
C LYS A 14 -15.30 -6.44 -51.49
N THR A 15 -15.57 -5.74 -50.38
CA THR A 15 -16.80 -4.96 -50.03
C THR A 15 -18.16 -5.68 -49.81
N PRO A 16 -19.15 -5.06 -49.09
CA PRO A 16 -19.13 -3.96 -48.09
C PRO A 16 -20.02 -4.19 -46.82
N LEU A 17 -19.93 -3.25 -45.85
CA LEU A 17 -20.96 -2.76 -44.87
C LEU A 17 -21.90 -3.75 -44.11
N GLY A 18 -22.21 -3.55 -42.81
CA GLY A 18 -21.84 -2.48 -41.87
C GLY A 18 -22.50 -2.64 -40.47
N GLU A 19 -22.35 -1.60 -39.63
CA GLU A 19 -23.04 -1.34 -38.35
C GLU A 19 -23.01 -2.39 -37.22
N THR A 20 -22.04 -2.23 -36.31
CA THR A 20 -21.99 -2.92 -35.00
C THR A 20 -22.90 -2.26 -33.96
N TYR A 21 -23.81 -3.02 -33.36
CA TYR A 21 -24.62 -2.57 -32.21
C TYR A 21 -23.77 -2.24 -30.97
N VAL A 22 -24.15 -1.16 -30.27
CA VAL A 22 -23.51 -0.64 -29.05
C VAL A 22 -24.54 -0.59 -27.90
N THR A 23 -24.06 -0.66 -26.65
CA THR A 23 -24.81 -0.49 -25.38
C THR A 23 -25.94 -1.49 -25.06
N GLN A 24 -25.59 -2.59 -24.37
CA GLN A 24 -26.45 -3.19 -23.34
C GLN A 24 -25.61 -3.74 -22.17
N LYS A 25 -25.52 -3.01 -21.04
CA LYS A 25 -25.12 -3.58 -19.71
C LYS A 25 -25.25 -2.61 -18.50
N TYR A 26 -26.38 -1.93 -18.29
CA TYR A 26 -26.63 -1.19 -17.02
C TYR A 26 -28.13 -1.05 -16.67
N SER A 27 -28.78 -2.13 -16.19
CA SER A 27 -30.18 -2.06 -15.72
C SER A 27 -30.67 -3.31 -14.96
N LYS A 28 -30.09 -3.66 -13.78
CA LYS A 28 -30.63 -4.77 -12.95
C LYS A 28 -30.22 -4.80 -11.47
N LEU A 29 -30.50 -3.75 -10.67
CA LEU A 29 -30.39 -3.85 -9.19
C LEU A 29 -31.20 -2.85 -8.33
N ILE A 30 -32.32 -2.28 -8.84
CA ILE A 30 -33.26 -1.49 -8.02
C ILE A 30 -34.70 -1.98 -8.21
N GLN A 31 -34.98 -3.24 -7.87
CA GLN A 31 -36.36 -3.75 -7.82
C GLN A 31 -36.62 -4.96 -6.90
N TRP A 32 -35.90 -5.06 -5.77
CA TRP A 32 -36.13 -6.14 -4.79
C TRP A 32 -36.27 -5.64 -3.34
N ARG A 33 -37.16 -4.66 -3.12
CA ARG A 33 -37.61 -4.24 -1.77
C ARG A 33 -38.96 -3.51 -1.76
N ARG A 34 -40.03 -4.14 -2.27
CA ARG A 34 -41.44 -3.74 -2.09
C ARG A 34 -42.37 -4.89 -2.49
N GLY A 35 -43.24 -5.35 -1.57
CA GLY A 35 -44.38 -6.22 -1.92
C GLY A 35 -44.54 -7.56 -1.17
N ALA A 36 -44.54 -7.57 0.17
CA ALA A 36 -44.92 -8.78 0.94
C ALA A 36 -45.45 -8.47 2.37
N SER A 37 -46.46 -7.60 2.50
CA SER A 37 -47.37 -7.62 3.68
C SER A 37 -48.64 -6.83 3.43
N ARG A 38 -49.79 -7.52 3.44
CA ARG A 38 -51.12 -6.95 3.68
C ARG A 38 -51.87 -7.93 4.59
N ARG A 39 -52.13 -7.54 5.84
CA ARG A 39 -53.25 -8.05 6.62
C ARG A 39 -53.97 -6.87 7.29
N SER A 40 -55.29 -6.98 7.33
CA SER A 40 -56.23 -5.97 7.81
C SER A 40 -56.24 -5.86 9.33
N ALA A 41 -56.34 -4.64 9.87
CA ALA A 41 -57.47 -4.21 10.73
C ALA A 41 -57.32 -2.73 11.13
N ASN A 42 -58.46 -2.04 11.31
CA ASN A 42 -58.66 -0.73 11.96
C ASN A 42 -57.85 0.49 11.43
N GLY A 43 -58.43 1.66 11.12
CA GLY A 43 -59.83 2.05 11.00
C GLY A 43 -60.26 3.20 11.92
N GLN A 44 -60.10 4.46 11.47
CA GLN A 44 -60.93 5.60 11.87
C GLN A 44 -60.83 6.76 10.85
N ARG A 45 -61.65 7.80 11.00
CA ARG A 45 -62.04 8.74 9.92
C ARG A 45 -61.25 10.05 9.89
N LEU A 46 -61.07 10.59 8.67
CA LEU A 46 -60.70 11.99 8.45
C LEU A 46 -61.89 12.93 8.74
N GLY A 47 -61.65 14.00 9.50
CA GLY A 47 -62.56 15.13 9.68
C GLY A 47 -62.25 16.28 8.71
N ARG A 48 -63.26 16.98 8.20
CA ARG A 48 -63.10 18.08 7.22
C ARG A 48 -62.76 19.43 7.88
N VAL A 49 -61.99 20.22 7.14
CA VAL A 49 -61.71 21.65 7.38
C VAL A 49 -63.00 22.48 7.47
N LYS A 50 -62.99 23.53 8.31
CA LYS A 50 -63.82 24.73 8.14
C LYS A 50 -62.95 25.98 8.28
N SER A 51 -63.12 26.92 7.35
CA SER A 51 -62.43 28.20 7.28
C SER A 51 -63.33 29.36 7.75
N ARG A 52 -62.74 30.41 8.32
CA ARG A 52 -63.33 31.77 8.38
C ARG A 52 -62.23 32.82 8.10
N PRO A 53 -62.59 34.05 7.66
CA PRO A 53 -61.67 34.88 6.87
C PRO A 53 -61.21 36.17 7.56
N LEU A 54 -60.12 36.72 7.01
CA LEU A 54 -59.78 38.14 6.79
C LEU A 54 -60.10 39.19 7.87
N ASP A 55 -59.04 39.92 8.24
CA ASP A 55 -59.09 41.39 8.40
C ASP A 55 -57.83 42.01 7.76
N VAL A 56 -57.85 43.31 7.43
CA VAL A 56 -56.91 43.93 6.47
C VAL A 56 -56.47 45.34 6.92
N HIS A 57 -55.17 45.66 6.85
CA HIS A 57 -54.70 47.05 6.75
C HIS A 57 -53.42 47.16 5.89
N PRO A 58 -53.18 48.30 5.21
CA PRO A 58 -52.17 48.42 4.14
C PRO A 58 -50.81 48.98 4.61
N GLY A 59 -49.71 48.47 4.02
CA GLY A 59 -48.34 48.97 4.27
C GLY A 59 -47.39 48.60 3.12
N CYS A 60 -46.97 49.61 2.35
CA CYS A 60 -46.22 49.52 1.10
C CYS A 60 -44.96 48.60 1.09
N ALA A 61 -44.96 47.55 0.25
CA ALA A 61 -43.82 47.14 -0.60
C ALA A 61 -44.20 45.98 -1.54
N LYS A 62 -44.08 46.15 -2.87
CA LYS A 62 -44.19 45.03 -3.83
C LYS A 62 -42.85 44.32 -3.98
N VAL A 63 -42.58 43.32 -3.13
CA VAL A 63 -41.56 42.29 -3.41
C VAL A 63 -42.25 41.15 -4.14
N THR A 64 -41.88 40.92 -5.40
CA THR A 64 -42.39 39.79 -6.20
C THR A 64 -41.74 38.50 -5.70
N VAL A 65 -42.32 37.90 -4.67
CA VAL A 65 -41.92 36.57 -4.18
C VAL A 65 -42.28 35.54 -5.24
N SER A 66 -41.30 35.17 -6.08
CA SER A 66 -41.40 33.95 -6.88
C SER A 66 -41.53 32.78 -5.91
N THR A 67 -42.64 32.04 -5.99
CA THR A 67 -42.86 30.84 -5.18
C THR A 67 -41.95 29.72 -5.65
N LEU A 68 -40.68 29.77 -5.22
CA LEU A 68 -39.78 28.63 -5.24
C LEU A 68 -40.48 27.50 -4.49
N THR A 69 -40.74 26.40 -5.18
CA THR A 69 -41.53 25.31 -4.62
C THR A 69 -40.78 24.66 -3.46
N THR A 70 -41.49 23.94 -2.59
CA THR A 70 -40.90 23.21 -1.45
C THR A 70 -39.79 22.23 -1.87
N HIS A 71 -39.74 21.82 -3.15
CA HIS A 71 -38.63 21.07 -3.72
C HIS A 71 -37.32 21.87 -3.79
N GLN A 72 -37.33 23.15 -4.21
CA GLN A 72 -36.10 23.92 -4.38
C GLN A 72 -35.44 24.26 -3.03
N HIS A 73 -36.23 24.50 -1.98
CA HIS A 73 -35.69 24.60 -0.61
C HIS A 73 -35.15 23.26 -0.08
N ALA A 74 -35.70 22.12 -0.52
CA ALA A 74 -35.16 20.80 -0.22
C ALA A 74 -33.86 20.53 -1.00
N GLU A 75 -33.78 20.89 -2.28
CA GLU A 75 -32.58 20.77 -3.12
C GLU A 75 -31.44 21.66 -2.63
N VAL A 76 -31.70 22.92 -2.25
CA VAL A 76 -30.68 23.79 -1.65
C VAL A 76 -30.23 23.25 -0.29
N ARG A 77 -31.12 22.67 0.53
CA ARG A 77 -30.70 21.96 1.76
C ARG A 77 -29.92 20.69 1.47
N LEU A 78 -30.26 19.93 0.43
CA LEU A 78 -29.53 18.73 0.01
C LEU A 78 -28.16 19.08 -0.55
N GLN A 79 -28.02 20.16 -1.34
CA GLN A 79 -26.73 20.66 -1.81
C GLN A 79 -25.88 21.27 -0.69
N GLN A 80 -26.49 22.00 0.27
CA GLN A 80 -25.78 22.49 1.46
C GLN A 80 -25.41 21.37 2.44
N GLN A 81 -26.17 20.27 2.47
CA GLN A 81 -25.76 19.05 3.16
C GLN A 81 -24.67 18.31 2.38
N GLN A 82 -24.79 18.09 1.07
CA GLN A 82 -23.78 17.42 0.22
C GLN A 82 -22.44 18.17 0.20
N THR A 83 -22.44 19.50 0.18
CA THR A 83 -21.20 20.30 0.33
C THR A 83 -20.65 20.32 1.76
N ARG A 84 -21.46 19.94 2.77
CA ARG A 84 -21.02 19.66 4.15
C ARG A 84 -20.59 18.20 4.36
N TRP A 85 -21.08 17.27 3.54
CA TRP A 85 -20.53 15.92 3.32
C TRP A 85 -19.28 15.96 2.43
N LYS A 86 -18.43 16.99 2.56
CA LYS A 86 -17.02 16.85 2.15
C LYS A 86 -16.46 15.65 2.91
N THR A 87 -15.97 14.66 2.17
CA THR A 87 -15.42 13.42 2.73
C THR A 87 -14.52 13.74 3.91
N VAL A 88 -14.89 13.27 5.10
CA VAL A 88 -13.98 13.29 6.24
C VAL A 88 -12.87 12.32 5.88
N LYS A 89 -11.74 12.86 5.38
CA LYS A 89 -10.49 12.11 5.35
C LYS A 89 -10.18 11.75 6.79
N MET A 90 -10.51 10.51 7.17
CA MET A 90 -9.98 9.90 8.37
C MET A 90 -8.46 10.06 8.32
N SER A 91 -7.86 10.51 9.41
CA SER A 91 -6.43 10.78 9.45
C SER A 91 -5.70 9.50 9.85
N LEU A 92 -4.57 9.22 9.20
CA LEU A 92 -3.64 8.17 9.62
C LEU A 92 -3.22 8.39 11.09
N SER A 93 -3.16 9.65 11.51
CA SER A 93 -2.86 10.08 12.89
C SER A 93 -3.94 9.77 13.94
N THR A 94 -5.14 9.32 13.55
CA THR A 94 -6.30 9.17 14.47
C THR A 94 -6.64 7.74 14.88
N LYS A 95 -5.78 6.75 14.55
CA LYS A 95 -6.03 5.35 14.89
C LYS A 95 -5.67 4.98 16.34
N LEU A 96 -6.45 4.06 16.92
CA LEU A 96 -6.15 3.49 18.24
C LEU A 96 -4.81 2.76 18.20
N THR A 97 -4.03 2.95 19.25
CA THR A 97 -2.58 2.69 19.31
C THR A 97 -2.26 2.06 20.67
N LEU A 98 -1.33 1.11 20.71
CA LEU A 98 -1.13 0.22 21.87
C LEU A 98 -0.83 0.97 23.17
N ASP A 99 -0.15 2.12 23.10
CA ASP A 99 0.09 3.05 24.22
C ASP A 99 -1.19 3.62 24.89
N LYS A 100 -2.38 3.30 24.36
CA LYS A 100 -3.69 3.76 24.84
C LYS A 100 -4.65 2.60 25.15
N VAL A 101 -4.15 1.38 25.32
CA VAL A 101 -4.97 0.18 25.58
C VAL A 101 -4.51 -0.53 26.86
N ASP A 102 -5.43 -0.75 27.79
CA ASP A 102 -5.19 -1.60 28.95
C ASP A 102 -5.10 -3.08 28.52
N VAL A 103 -3.92 -3.66 28.72
CA VAL A 103 -3.60 -5.06 28.45
C VAL A 103 -3.45 -5.89 29.74
N ASN A 104 -3.60 -5.29 30.93
CA ASN A 104 -3.33 -5.95 32.20
C ASN A 104 -4.30 -7.14 32.42
N GLY A 105 -3.74 -8.32 32.64
CA GLY A 105 -4.48 -9.58 32.76
C GLY A 105 -5.15 -10.06 31.46
N LYS A 106 -5.03 -9.33 30.35
CA LYS A 106 -5.62 -9.67 29.05
C LYS A 106 -4.74 -10.64 28.26
N ARG A 107 -5.37 -11.42 27.39
CA ARG A 107 -4.73 -12.14 26.29
C ARG A 107 -4.68 -11.20 25.08
N VAL A 108 -3.50 -10.96 24.52
CA VAL A 108 -3.32 -10.11 23.34
C VAL A 108 -3.07 -11.00 22.14
N ILE A 109 -4.01 -11.07 21.19
CA ILE A 109 -3.73 -11.66 19.87
C ILE A 109 -3.08 -10.59 18.99
N MET A 110 -1.88 -10.87 18.50
CA MET A 110 -1.06 -9.90 17.78
C MET A 110 -0.70 -10.40 16.38
N ARG A 111 -1.07 -9.64 15.36
CA ARG A 111 -0.51 -9.83 14.02
C ARG A 111 0.88 -9.20 13.97
N VAL A 112 1.87 -10.00 13.58
CA VAL A 112 3.25 -9.57 13.35
C VAL A 112 3.68 -10.01 11.96
N ASP A 113 4.63 -9.30 11.35
CA ASP A 113 5.19 -9.67 10.04
C ASP A 113 6.54 -10.39 10.21
N PHE A 114 6.52 -11.72 10.28
CA PHE A 114 7.69 -12.59 10.34
C PHE A 114 7.96 -13.24 8.97
N ASN A 115 7.54 -12.61 7.86
CA ASN A 115 7.91 -13.02 6.52
C ASN A 115 9.37 -12.62 6.21
N VAL A 116 10.30 -13.27 6.91
CA VAL A 116 11.75 -13.08 6.82
C VAL A 116 12.37 -13.85 5.64
N PRO A 117 13.50 -13.39 5.07
CA PRO A 117 14.22 -14.14 4.06
C PRO A 117 14.92 -15.36 4.68
N MET A 118 14.73 -16.52 4.04
CA MET A 118 15.20 -17.83 4.53
C MET A 118 16.16 -18.49 3.55
N GLN A 119 17.21 -19.13 4.07
CA GLN A 119 18.09 -20.02 3.32
C GLN A 119 18.02 -21.42 3.95
N GLY A 120 17.23 -22.31 3.34
CA GLY A 120 16.80 -23.54 4.01
C GLY A 120 15.97 -23.21 5.25
N LYS A 121 16.38 -23.72 6.43
CA LYS A 121 15.76 -23.38 7.73
C LYS A 121 16.43 -22.19 8.43
N ASN A 122 17.45 -21.57 7.85
CA ASN A 122 18.18 -20.46 8.47
C ASN A 122 17.56 -19.10 8.09
N ILE A 123 17.31 -18.25 9.09
CA ILE A 123 16.88 -16.86 8.89
C ILE A 123 18.10 -16.03 8.46
N THR A 124 18.04 -15.39 7.29
CA THR A 124 19.17 -14.58 6.76
C THR A 124 19.09 -13.10 7.17
N ASN A 125 17.91 -12.61 7.56
CA ASN A 125 17.74 -11.29 8.17
C ASN A 125 16.61 -11.31 9.21
N ASN A 126 16.94 -11.05 10.48
CA ASN A 126 16.02 -11.02 11.62
C ASN A 126 15.36 -9.65 11.90
N GLN A 127 15.58 -8.64 11.04
CA GLN A 127 15.09 -7.27 11.22
C GLN A 127 13.57 -7.19 11.46
N ARG A 128 12.74 -7.94 10.72
CA ARG A 128 11.29 -7.92 10.93
C ARG A 128 10.88 -8.50 12.30
N ILE A 129 11.58 -9.52 12.77
CA ILE A 129 11.35 -10.13 14.10
C ILE A 129 11.72 -9.13 15.18
N LYS A 130 12.91 -8.51 15.08
CA LYS A 130 13.37 -7.43 15.97
C LYS A 130 12.40 -6.25 16.00
N ALA A 131 11.79 -5.89 14.88
CA ALA A 131 10.88 -4.75 14.79
C ALA A 131 9.55 -4.94 15.58
N ALA A 132 9.10 -6.17 15.81
CA ALA A 132 7.92 -6.47 16.63
C ALA A 132 8.23 -6.57 18.14
N VAL A 133 9.50 -6.75 18.53
CA VAL A 133 9.92 -6.94 19.94
C VAL A 133 9.45 -5.80 20.87
N PRO A 134 9.49 -4.50 20.50
CA PRO A 134 9.00 -3.44 21.38
C PRO A 134 7.52 -3.58 21.73
N THR A 135 6.69 -3.94 20.76
CA THR A 135 5.25 -4.16 20.92
C THR A 135 4.97 -5.38 21.81
N ILE A 136 5.71 -6.48 21.61
CA ILE A 136 5.60 -7.69 22.42
C ILE A 136 6.03 -7.43 23.87
N LYS A 137 7.18 -6.78 24.09
CA LYS A 137 7.68 -6.46 25.43
C LYS A 137 6.72 -5.53 26.17
N HIS A 138 6.25 -4.46 25.55
CA HIS A 138 5.27 -3.57 26.16
C HIS A 138 3.98 -4.28 26.61
N CYS A 139 3.47 -5.27 25.87
CA CYS A 139 2.35 -6.08 26.36
C CYS A 139 2.72 -6.85 27.65
N LEU A 140 3.87 -7.52 27.68
CA LEU A 140 4.34 -8.29 28.84
C LEU A 140 4.62 -7.38 30.06
N ASP A 141 5.31 -6.26 29.84
CA ASP A 141 5.71 -5.29 30.86
C ASP A 141 4.50 -4.59 31.50
N ASN A 142 3.40 -4.44 30.76
CA ASN A 142 2.10 -3.93 31.26
C ASN A 142 1.15 -5.05 31.72
N GLY A 143 1.68 -6.24 32.04
CA GLY A 143 0.93 -7.30 32.73
C GLY A 143 0.01 -8.14 31.83
N ALA A 144 0.22 -8.19 30.51
CA ALA A 144 -0.54 -9.09 29.65
C ALA A 144 -0.39 -10.55 30.10
N LYS A 145 -1.53 -11.23 30.24
CA LYS A 145 -1.61 -12.63 30.62
C LYS A 145 -0.95 -13.53 29.58
N ALA A 146 -1.13 -13.22 28.30
CA ALA A 146 -0.36 -13.81 27.22
C ALA A 146 -0.31 -12.91 25.98
N VAL A 147 0.72 -13.11 25.16
CA VAL A 147 0.83 -12.56 23.81
C VAL A 147 0.83 -13.72 22.82
N VAL A 148 -0.23 -13.79 21.99
CA VAL A 148 -0.43 -14.82 20.96
C VAL A 148 -0.10 -14.23 19.60
N LEU A 149 1.06 -14.61 19.06
CA LEU A 149 1.61 -14.11 17.81
C LEU A 149 1.11 -14.95 16.64
N MET A 150 0.49 -14.30 15.66
CA MET A 150 0.13 -14.91 14.39
C MET A 150 0.83 -14.21 13.24
N SER A 151 1.56 -14.97 12.42
CA SER A 151 2.29 -14.42 11.26
C SER A 151 2.02 -15.19 9.97
N HIS A 152 2.84 -14.96 8.95
CA HIS A 152 2.86 -15.74 7.73
C HIS A 152 4.30 -15.81 7.19
N LEU A 153 4.60 -16.83 6.39
CA LEU A 153 5.90 -16.97 5.73
C LEU A 153 5.71 -17.43 4.29
N GLY A 154 6.37 -16.75 3.35
CA GLY A 154 6.40 -17.11 1.94
C GLY A 154 5.02 -17.15 1.27
N ARG A 155 4.86 -18.09 0.35
CA ARG A 155 3.63 -18.35 -0.43
C ARG A 155 3.35 -19.86 -0.49
N PRO A 156 2.73 -20.43 0.56
CA PRO A 156 2.17 -21.78 0.55
C PRO A 156 0.80 -21.89 -0.15
N ASP A 157 0.23 -20.76 -0.60
CA ASP A 157 -1.02 -20.68 -1.37
C ASP A 157 -2.21 -21.48 -0.79
N GLY A 158 -2.39 -21.49 0.54
CA GLY A 158 -3.52 -22.16 1.19
C GLY A 158 -3.37 -23.67 1.39
N THR A 159 -2.17 -24.23 1.22
CA THR A 159 -1.84 -25.63 1.50
C THR A 159 -0.75 -25.71 2.59
N PRO A 160 -0.84 -26.59 3.60
CA PRO A 160 0.22 -26.77 4.59
C PRO A 160 1.58 -27.18 3.97
N MET A 161 2.65 -26.47 4.29
CA MET A 161 4.01 -26.73 3.79
C MET A 161 5.07 -26.57 4.90
N PRO A 162 5.00 -27.36 6.00
CA PRO A 162 5.81 -27.16 7.20
C PRO A 162 7.32 -27.18 6.92
N ASP A 163 7.81 -28.13 6.12
CA ASP A 163 9.25 -28.28 5.84
C ASP A 163 9.89 -27.08 5.11
N LYS A 164 9.09 -26.22 4.48
CA LYS A 164 9.54 -25.10 3.65
C LYS A 164 9.14 -23.72 4.18
N TYR A 165 7.97 -23.62 4.80
CA TYR A 165 7.36 -22.34 5.19
C TYR A 165 6.77 -22.36 6.60
N SER A 166 7.17 -23.29 7.49
CA SER A 166 6.83 -23.21 8.91
C SER A 166 7.48 -21.99 9.58
N LEU A 167 6.80 -21.43 10.58
CA LEU A 167 7.32 -20.39 11.47
C LEU A 167 8.18 -20.95 12.62
N GLU A 168 8.34 -22.28 12.75
CA GLU A 168 9.17 -22.92 13.79
C GLU A 168 10.60 -22.33 13.92
N PRO A 169 11.33 -21.99 12.84
CA PRO A 169 12.67 -21.38 12.97
C PRO A 169 12.68 -20.01 13.66
N VAL A 170 11.55 -19.27 13.64
CA VAL A 170 11.41 -17.95 14.28
C VAL A 170 11.39 -18.06 15.81
N VAL A 171 11.02 -19.22 16.35
CA VAL A 171 10.92 -19.48 17.81
C VAL A 171 12.26 -19.25 18.51
N ALA A 172 13.37 -19.74 17.92
CA ALA A 172 14.70 -19.62 18.50
C ALA A 172 15.20 -18.16 18.51
N GLU A 173 15.02 -17.44 17.40
CA GLU A 173 15.37 -16.03 17.25
C GLU A 173 14.55 -15.16 18.21
N LEU A 174 13.23 -15.37 18.27
CA LEU A 174 12.35 -14.61 19.16
C LEU A 174 12.65 -14.89 20.64
N LYS A 175 12.93 -16.15 21.01
CA LYS A 175 13.37 -16.51 22.38
C LYS A 175 14.65 -15.77 22.77
N ALA A 176 15.62 -15.67 21.87
CA ALA A 176 16.86 -14.93 22.11
C ALA A 176 16.64 -13.41 22.28
N LEU A 177 15.77 -12.81 21.46
CA LEU A 177 15.47 -11.37 21.52
C LEU A 177 14.58 -10.95 22.70
N LEU A 178 13.68 -11.85 23.15
CA LEU A 178 12.83 -11.63 24.31
C LEU A 178 13.53 -11.97 25.64
N GLY A 179 14.47 -12.93 25.64
CA GLY A 179 15.02 -13.50 26.87
C GLY A 179 14.01 -14.40 27.60
N LYS A 180 13.02 -14.95 26.88
CA LYS A 180 11.88 -15.67 27.44
C LYS A 180 11.44 -16.81 26.53
N ASP A 181 10.95 -17.90 27.10
CA ASP A 181 10.39 -19.01 26.33
C ASP A 181 9.18 -18.61 25.48
N VAL A 182 9.12 -19.18 24.28
CA VAL A 182 8.07 -19.00 23.28
C VAL A 182 7.49 -20.38 22.96
N THR A 183 6.22 -20.59 23.28
CA THR A 183 5.50 -21.84 22.95
C THR A 183 5.12 -21.82 21.48
N PHE A 184 5.56 -22.81 20.70
CA PHE A 184 5.15 -22.96 19.30
C PHE A 184 3.96 -23.92 19.18
N LEU A 185 2.93 -23.51 18.44
CA LEU A 185 1.78 -24.36 18.10
C LEU A 185 1.81 -24.68 16.59
N LYS A 186 1.64 -25.95 16.24
CA LYS A 186 1.76 -26.47 14.86
C LYS A 186 0.57 -26.16 13.95
N ASP A 187 -0.43 -25.46 14.47
CA ASP A 187 -1.54 -24.86 13.75
C ASP A 187 -1.83 -23.48 14.38
N CYS A 188 -2.71 -22.70 13.76
CA CYS A 188 -3.13 -21.37 14.17
C CYS A 188 -4.61 -21.26 14.53
N VAL A 189 -5.40 -22.33 14.33
CA VAL A 189 -6.84 -22.38 14.61
C VAL A 189 -7.24 -23.77 15.13
N GLY A 190 -8.50 -23.93 15.52
CA GLY A 190 -9.06 -25.22 15.94
C GLY A 190 -8.91 -25.50 17.45
N PRO A 191 -9.50 -26.61 17.94
CA PRO A 191 -9.77 -26.82 19.36
C PRO A 191 -8.50 -26.92 20.23
N GLU A 192 -7.41 -27.48 19.71
CA GLU A 192 -6.14 -27.58 20.45
C GLU A 192 -5.48 -26.21 20.65
N VAL A 193 -5.47 -25.38 19.59
CA VAL A 193 -4.95 -24.01 19.64
C VAL A 193 -5.82 -23.12 20.52
N GLU A 194 -7.14 -23.24 20.40
CA GLU A 194 -8.11 -22.55 21.25
C GLU A 194 -7.93 -22.92 22.73
N ALA A 195 -7.75 -24.21 23.06
CA ALA A 195 -7.51 -24.67 24.42
C ALA A 195 -6.18 -24.14 24.99
N ALA A 196 -5.08 -24.21 24.21
CA ALA A 196 -3.78 -23.68 24.60
C ALA A 196 -3.80 -22.15 24.85
N CYS A 197 -4.61 -21.42 24.09
CA CYS A 197 -4.75 -19.97 24.23
C CYS A 197 -5.87 -19.53 25.20
N ALA A 198 -6.70 -20.43 25.72
CA ALA A 198 -7.85 -20.08 26.56
C ALA A 198 -7.43 -19.54 27.95
N ASN A 199 -6.51 -20.24 28.63
CA ASN A 199 -6.06 -19.88 29.97
C ASN A 199 -4.55 -20.14 30.20
N PRO A 200 -3.65 -19.58 29.38
CA PRO A 200 -2.21 -19.72 29.56
C PRO A 200 -1.70 -19.05 30.85
N ALA A 201 -0.52 -19.47 31.30
CA ALA A 201 0.15 -18.88 32.46
C ALA A 201 0.51 -17.39 32.22
N PRO A 202 0.50 -16.52 33.24
CA PRO A 202 0.80 -15.09 33.08
C PRO A 202 2.12 -14.79 32.35
N GLY A 203 2.12 -13.79 31.46
CA GLY A 203 3.26 -13.42 30.62
C GLY A 203 3.65 -14.48 29.58
N SER A 204 2.80 -15.45 29.23
CA SER A 204 3.12 -16.43 28.18
C SER A 204 3.29 -15.78 26.81
N VAL A 205 4.25 -16.25 26.03
CA VAL A 205 4.42 -15.89 24.62
C VAL A 205 4.16 -17.13 23.79
N ILE A 206 3.21 -17.06 22.86
CA ILE A 206 2.80 -18.17 22.01
C ILE A 206 3.00 -17.73 20.56
N LEU A 207 3.63 -18.55 19.73
CA LEU A 207 3.73 -18.37 18.29
C LEU A 207 2.89 -19.44 17.59
N LEU A 208 1.93 -19.00 16.79
CA LEU A 208 1.12 -19.86 15.94
C LEU A 208 1.84 -20.16 14.62
N GLU A 209 1.49 -21.28 13.99
CA GLU A 209 1.95 -21.62 12.65
C GLU A 209 1.43 -20.63 11.58
N ASN A 210 2.08 -20.66 10.42
CA ASN A 210 1.86 -19.82 9.25
C ASN A 210 0.39 -19.80 8.78
N LEU A 211 -0.31 -18.66 8.96
CA LEU A 211 -1.73 -18.55 8.60
C LEU A 211 -2.03 -18.88 7.13
N ARG A 212 -1.07 -18.69 6.20
CA ARG A 212 -1.26 -19.01 4.78
C ARG A 212 -1.30 -20.51 4.48
N PHE A 213 -1.06 -21.39 5.46
CA PHE A 213 -1.39 -22.82 5.33
C PHE A 213 -2.90 -23.06 5.21
N HIS A 214 -3.72 -22.10 5.65
CA HIS A 214 -5.17 -22.11 5.48
C HIS A 214 -5.60 -21.20 4.33
N VAL A 215 -6.31 -21.75 3.34
CA VAL A 215 -6.88 -20.97 2.22
C VAL A 215 -7.84 -19.85 2.69
N ALA A 216 -8.40 -19.99 3.89
CA ALA A 216 -9.26 -19.00 4.55
C ALA A 216 -8.55 -17.70 5.00
N GLU A 217 -7.22 -17.66 5.07
CA GLU A 217 -6.46 -16.42 5.33
C GLU A 217 -6.52 -15.49 4.11
N GLU A 218 -6.12 -15.96 2.92
CA GLU A 218 -6.08 -15.14 1.69
C GLU A 218 -7.39 -15.18 0.88
N GLY A 219 -8.34 -16.03 1.29
CA GLY A 219 -9.62 -16.30 0.61
C GLY A 219 -9.50 -17.08 -0.71
N LYS A 220 -8.27 -17.36 -1.16
CA LYS A 220 -7.92 -18.00 -2.43
C LYS A 220 -6.54 -18.65 -2.32
N GLY A 221 -6.30 -19.69 -3.11
CA GLY A 221 -5.06 -20.45 -3.04
C GLY A 221 -4.83 -21.32 -4.27
N LYS A 222 -4.08 -22.42 -4.08
CA LYS A 222 -3.99 -23.53 -5.01
C LYS A 222 -4.17 -24.86 -4.31
N ASP A 223 -4.64 -25.86 -5.05
CA ASP A 223 -4.56 -27.26 -4.63
C ASP A 223 -3.18 -27.88 -4.92
N ALA A 224 -2.97 -29.13 -4.52
CA ALA A 224 -1.72 -29.87 -4.76
C ALA A 224 -1.44 -30.14 -6.26
N ALA A 225 -2.41 -29.95 -7.15
CA ALA A 225 -2.23 -30.04 -8.61
C ALA A 225 -1.99 -28.66 -9.26
N GLY A 226 -1.99 -27.57 -8.48
CA GLY A 226 -1.78 -26.21 -8.95
C GLY A 226 -3.03 -25.50 -9.48
N ASN A 227 -4.22 -26.09 -9.36
CA ASN A 227 -5.47 -25.44 -9.75
C ASN A 227 -5.83 -24.33 -8.75
N LYS A 228 -6.44 -23.24 -9.21
CA LYS A 228 -6.86 -22.14 -8.32
C LYS A 228 -8.01 -22.55 -7.42
N THR A 229 -7.82 -22.49 -6.12
CA THR A 229 -8.87 -22.71 -5.10
C THR A 229 -9.39 -21.37 -4.58
N LYS A 230 -10.62 -21.39 -4.03
CA LYS A 230 -11.23 -20.26 -3.32
C LYS A 230 -11.92 -20.81 -2.07
N ALA A 231 -11.73 -20.15 -0.93
CA ALA A 231 -12.45 -20.49 0.29
C ALA A 231 -13.94 -20.12 0.15
N SER A 232 -14.81 -20.95 0.75
CA SER A 232 -16.20 -20.60 1.02
C SER A 232 -16.30 -19.47 2.04
N GLN A 233 -17.47 -18.82 2.14
CA GLN A 233 -17.67 -17.78 3.14
C GLN A 233 -17.73 -18.39 4.55
N GLU A 234 -18.21 -19.63 4.64
CA GLU A 234 -18.34 -20.44 5.83
C GLU A 234 -16.95 -20.77 6.41
N GLU A 235 -16.02 -21.27 5.59
CA GLU A 235 -14.62 -21.51 6.01
C GLU A 235 -13.94 -20.21 6.47
N VAL A 236 -14.11 -19.11 5.73
CA VAL A 236 -13.57 -17.79 6.09
C VAL A 236 -14.14 -17.32 7.44
N ASN A 237 -15.44 -17.48 7.67
CA ASN A 237 -16.09 -17.10 8.92
C ASN A 237 -15.63 -17.99 10.10
N SER A 238 -15.52 -19.30 9.90
CA SER A 238 -15.05 -20.24 10.93
C SER A 238 -13.58 -19.99 11.31
N PHE A 239 -12.71 -19.73 10.33
CA PHE A 239 -11.31 -19.38 10.56
C PHE A 239 -11.17 -18.07 11.36
N ARG A 240 -11.92 -17.04 10.96
CA ARG A 240 -12.02 -15.74 11.66
C ARG A 240 -12.53 -15.87 13.09
N ALA A 241 -13.57 -16.67 13.30
CA ALA A 241 -14.12 -16.93 14.63
C ALA A 241 -13.13 -17.68 15.53
N SER A 242 -12.36 -18.64 14.98
CA SER A 242 -11.33 -19.36 15.73
C SER A 242 -10.18 -18.44 16.16
N LEU A 243 -9.63 -17.62 15.25
CA LEU A 243 -8.64 -16.59 15.58
C LEU A 243 -9.14 -15.61 16.65
N SER A 244 -10.40 -15.19 16.56
CA SER A 244 -10.98 -14.20 17.50
C SER A 244 -11.08 -14.72 18.94
N LYS A 245 -11.14 -16.03 19.16
CA LYS A 245 -11.14 -16.61 20.52
C LYS A 245 -9.79 -16.56 21.21
N LEU A 246 -8.67 -16.43 20.47
CA LEU A 246 -7.32 -16.61 21.02
C LEU A 246 -6.82 -15.39 21.83
N GLY A 247 -7.54 -14.27 21.79
CA GLY A 247 -7.25 -13.07 22.56
C GLY A 247 -8.51 -12.40 23.11
N ASP A 248 -8.32 -11.38 23.93
CA ASP A 248 -9.35 -10.46 24.43
C ASP A 248 -9.17 -9.06 23.80
N VAL A 249 -7.94 -8.74 23.35
CA VAL A 249 -7.53 -7.54 22.63
C VAL A 249 -6.78 -7.95 21.36
N TYR A 250 -7.04 -7.28 20.24
CA TYR A 250 -6.29 -7.44 18.98
C TYR A 250 -5.29 -6.31 18.77
N VAL A 251 -4.06 -6.66 18.43
CA VAL A 251 -3.01 -5.73 18.00
C VAL A 251 -2.56 -6.09 16.59
N ASN A 252 -2.46 -5.11 15.69
CA ASN A 252 -1.81 -5.31 14.39
C ASN A 252 -0.51 -4.50 14.34
N ASP A 253 0.59 -5.21 14.15
CA ASP A 253 1.95 -4.69 14.00
C ASP A 253 2.59 -5.15 12.68
N ALA A 254 1.75 -5.45 11.68
CA ALA A 254 2.13 -6.06 10.40
C ALA A 254 1.75 -5.15 9.21
N PHE A 255 2.29 -3.93 9.18
CA PHE A 255 1.99 -2.92 8.15
C PHE A 255 2.23 -3.43 6.71
N GLY A 256 3.24 -4.28 6.50
CA GLY A 256 3.49 -4.97 5.22
C GLY A 256 2.35 -5.86 4.70
N THR A 257 1.35 -6.15 5.53
CA THR A 257 0.11 -6.83 5.14
C THR A 257 -1.16 -5.97 5.23
N ALA A 258 -1.08 -4.72 5.71
CA ALA A 258 -2.26 -3.87 5.93
C ALA A 258 -3.12 -3.66 4.66
N HIS A 259 -2.49 -3.66 3.49
CA HIS A 259 -3.13 -3.57 2.16
C HIS A 259 -3.92 -4.81 1.72
N ARG A 260 -4.15 -5.79 2.60
CA ARG A 260 -4.73 -7.09 2.26
C ARG A 260 -6.05 -7.34 2.96
N GLY A 261 -7.06 -7.73 2.18
CA GLY A 261 -8.36 -8.22 2.69
C GLY A 261 -8.33 -9.59 3.36
N HIS A 262 -7.22 -9.92 4.00
CA HIS A 262 -7.01 -11.24 4.59
C HIS A 262 -7.69 -11.34 5.95
N SER A 263 -8.10 -12.55 6.31
CA SER A 263 -8.89 -12.80 7.53
C SER A 263 -8.23 -12.31 8.81
N SER A 264 -6.90 -12.34 8.88
CA SER A 264 -6.13 -11.82 10.01
C SER A 264 -5.91 -10.29 10.02
N MET A 265 -6.22 -9.58 8.93
CA MET A 265 -6.23 -8.10 8.87
C MET A 265 -7.59 -7.52 9.27
N VAL A 266 -8.67 -8.05 8.68
CA VAL A 266 -10.02 -7.44 8.71
C VAL A 266 -11.08 -8.31 9.38
N GLY A 267 -10.72 -9.52 9.83
CA GLY A 267 -11.66 -10.54 10.28
C GLY A 267 -11.53 -10.97 11.74
N VAL A 268 -10.68 -10.31 12.55
CA VAL A 268 -10.66 -10.55 14.00
C VAL A 268 -11.70 -9.68 14.67
N ASP A 269 -12.71 -10.32 15.24
CA ASP A 269 -13.85 -9.66 15.89
C ASP A 269 -13.62 -9.58 17.40
N LEU A 270 -12.89 -8.53 17.81
CA LEU A 270 -12.64 -8.19 19.22
C LEU A 270 -12.96 -6.71 19.48
N PRO A 271 -13.48 -6.33 20.67
CA PRO A 271 -13.94 -4.97 20.93
C PRO A 271 -12.85 -3.90 20.91
N GLN A 272 -11.59 -4.29 21.13
CA GLN A 272 -10.43 -3.40 21.06
C GLN A 272 -9.45 -3.92 20.01
N LYS A 273 -9.25 -3.11 18.98
CA LYS A 273 -8.30 -3.31 17.88
C LYS A 273 -7.32 -2.13 17.88
N ALA A 274 -6.02 -2.38 17.96
CA ALA A 274 -5.00 -1.35 18.09
C ALA A 274 -3.82 -1.54 17.12
N ALA A 275 -3.19 -0.44 16.70
CA ALA A 275 -1.88 -0.47 16.06
C ALA A 275 -0.78 -0.75 17.10
N GLY A 276 0.10 -1.70 16.83
CA GLY A 276 1.36 -1.87 17.56
C GLY A 276 2.37 -0.74 17.24
N PHE A 277 3.58 -0.79 17.77
CA PHE A 277 4.54 0.32 17.61
C PHE A 277 5.20 0.41 16.23
N LEU A 278 5.39 -0.71 15.53
CA LEU A 278 5.81 -0.70 14.11
C LEU A 278 4.69 -0.08 13.27
N MET A 279 3.46 -0.57 13.43
CA MET A 279 2.29 -0.02 12.72
C MET A 279 2.10 1.47 13.01
N LYS A 280 2.19 1.88 14.29
CA LYS A 280 2.12 3.27 14.71
C LYS A 280 3.20 4.12 14.03
N LYS A 281 4.45 3.66 14.01
CA LYS A 281 5.55 4.39 13.37
C LYS A 281 5.27 4.60 11.88
N GLU A 282 4.85 3.56 11.16
CA GLU A 282 4.49 3.67 9.74
C GLU A 282 3.36 4.70 9.54
N LEU A 283 2.29 4.64 10.34
CA LEU A 283 1.17 5.60 10.27
C LEU A 283 1.61 7.04 10.58
N ASP A 284 2.41 7.26 11.62
CA ASP A 284 2.92 8.60 11.99
C ASP A 284 3.74 9.21 10.84
N TYR A 285 4.68 8.46 10.25
CA TYR A 285 5.52 8.95 9.15
C TYR A 285 4.76 9.13 7.83
N PHE A 286 3.80 8.26 7.49
CA PHE A 286 2.97 8.46 6.29
C PHE A 286 1.92 9.58 6.48
N ALA A 287 1.46 9.86 7.70
CA ALA A 287 0.69 11.07 8.01
C ALA A 287 1.52 12.33 7.74
N MET A 288 2.78 12.36 8.18
CA MET A 288 3.71 13.44 7.84
C MET A 288 3.92 13.57 6.33
N ALA A 289 3.96 12.48 5.57
CA ALA A 289 4.11 12.51 4.11
C ALA A 289 2.85 13.01 3.35
N LEU A 290 1.65 12.61 3.79
CA LEU A 290 0.42 12.71 3.00
C LEU A 290 -0.62 13.71 3.52
N GLU A 291 -0.48 14.18 4.78
CA GLU A 291 -1.42 15.13 5.38
C GLU A 291 -0.79 16.52 5.59
N LYS A 292 0.42 16.60 6.14
CA LYS A 292 1.10 17.85 6.51
C LYS A 292 2.63 17.81 6.32
N PRO A 293 3.15 17.63 5.09
CA PRO A 293 4.59 17.56 4.84
C PRO A 293 5.30 18.89 5.10
N GLN A 294 6.49 18.82 5.72
CA GLN A 294 7.41 19.94 5.81
C GLN A 294 7.98 20.27 4.43
N ARG A 295 8.20 21.56 4.15
CA ARG A 295 8.59 22.04 2.82
C ARG A 295 9.95 22.75 2.82
N PRO A 296 10.79 22.61 1.76
CA PRO A 296 10.52 21.86 0.52
C PRO A 296 10.42 20.35 0.73
N PHE A 297 9.38 19.75 0.15
CA PHE A 297 9.16 18.30 0.14
C PHE A 297 9.69 17.72 -1.17
N LEU A 298 10.57 16.72 -1.07
CA LEU A 298 11.18 16.02 -2.21
C LEU A 298 10.65 14.58 -2.31
N ALA A 299 10.21 14.17 -3.49
CA ALA A 299 10.12 12.75 -3.84
C ALA A 299 11.39 12.31 -4.59
N ILE A 300 11.92 11.14 -4.25
CA ILE A 300 13.00 10.48 -5.00
C ILE A 300 12.43 9.18 -5.54
N LEU A 301 12.23 9.09 -6.85
CA LEU A 301 11.61 7.94 -7.50
C LEU A 301 12.59 7.27 -8.45
N GLY A 302 12.63 5.94 -8.41
CA GLY A 302 13.55 5.15 -9.22
C GLY A 302 13.09 3.70 -9.44
N GLY A 303 14.03 2.85 -9.80
CA GLY A 303 13.77 1.49 -10.26
C GLY A 303 13.59 1.37 -11.78
N ALA A 304 13.05 0.24 -12.22
CA ALA A 304 13.22 -0.24 -13.59
C ALA A 304 12.21 0.26 -14.64
N LYS A 305 10.96 0.58 -14.25
CA LYS A 305 9.83 0.76 -15.18
C LYS A 305 8.92 1.91 -14.76
N VAL A 306 8.35 2.62 -15.73
CA VAL A 306 7.46 3.76 -15.50
C VAL A 306 6.04 3.28 -15.15
N LYS A 307 5.54 2.26 -15.83
CA LYS A 307 4.16 1.76 -15.69
C LYS A 307 3.84 1.34 -14.24
N ASP A 308 4.83 0.73 -13.58
CA ASP A 308 4.74 0.23 -12.20
C ASP A 308 4.91 1.37 -11.15
N LYS A 309 4.91 2.63 -11.60
CA LYS A 309 5.05 3.87 -10.81
C LYS A 309 4.10 5.01 -11.25
N ILE A 310 3.24 4.80 -12.26
CA ILE A 310 2.38 5.87 -12.83
C ILE A 310 1.55 6.55 -11.75
N GLN A 311 0.85 5.75 -10.94
CA GLN A 311 -0.06 6.24 -9.92
C GLN A 311 0.71 6.95 -8.79
N LEU A 312 1.90 6.44 -8.43
CA LEU A 312 2.79 7.04 -7.45
C LEU A 312 3.26 8.43 -7.89
N ILE A 313 3.79 8.54 -9.10
CA ILE A 313 4.24 9.82 -9.66
C ILE A 313 3.04 10.78 -9.69
N ASN A 314 1.90 10.34 -10.24
CA ASN A 314 0.71 11.17 -10.35
C ASN A 314 0.23 11.70 -8.99
N ASN A 315 0.11 10.86 -7.95
CA ASN A 315 -0.32 11.31 -6.62
C ASN A 315 0.72 12.20 -5.93
N MET A 316 2.01 11.83 -5.99
CA MET A 316 3.09 12.60 -5.37
C MET A 316 3.25 14.00 -6.02
N LEU A 317 2.96 14.15 -7.32
CA LEU A 317 2.94 15.46 -8.00
C LEU A 317 1.90 16.44 -7.44
N ASP A 318 0.88 16.00 -6.70
CA ASP A 318 -0.05 16.90 -5.97
C ASP A 318 0.46 17.26 -4.56
N GLN A 319 1.56 16.66 -4.09
CA GLN A 319 2.09 16.84 -2.74
C GLN A 319 3.47 17.50 -2.67
N VAL A 320 4.41 17.18 -3.57
CA VAL A 320 5.82 17.59 -3.44
C VAL A 320 6.11 18.99 -3.98
N ASN A 321 7.32 19.50 -3.70
CA ASN A 321 7.89 20.70 -4.31
C ASN A 321 8.94 20.35 -5.37
N GLU A 322 9.73 19.30 -5.12
CA GLU A 322 10.69 18.75 -6.08
C GLU A 322 10.48 17.24 -6.25
N MET A 323 10.87 16.71 -7.40
CA MET A 323 10.94 15.27 -7.65
C MET A 323 12.23 14.93 -8.38
N ILE A 324 12.96 13.91 -7.92
CA ILE A 324 14.01 13.22 -8.68
C ILE A 324 13.36 12.02 -9.36
N ILE A 325 13.67 11.81 -10.65
CA ILE A 325 13.32 10.60 -11.39
C ILE A 325 14.63 10.00 -11.93
N GLY A 326 15.04 8.85 -11.39
CA GLY A 326 16.27 8.15 -11.78
C GLY A 326 16.03 6.68 -12.12
N GLY A 327 17.11 5.88 -12.19
CA GLY A 327 17.03 4.46 -12.53
C GLY A 327 16.62 4.20 -13.97
N GLY A 328 16.34 2.93 -14.28
CA GLY A 328 15.93 2.50 -15.62
C GLY A 328 14.69 3.23 -16.18
N MET A 329 13.79 3.67 -15.30
CA MET A 329 12.61 4.44 -15.71
C MET A 329 12.95 5.82 -16.30
N ALA A 330 14.09 6.43 -15.96
CA ALA A 330 14.48 7.76 -16.45
C ALA A 330 14.75 7.78 -17.97
N PHE A 331 15.26 6.69 -18.56
CA PHE A 331 15.48 6.59 -20.01
C PHE A 331 14.19 6.70 -20.82
N THR A 332 13.06 6.29 -20.25
CA THR A 332 11.74 6.45 -20.88
C THR A 332 11.28 7.91 -20.88
N PHE A 333 11.61 8.68 -19.83
CA PHE A 333 11.38 10.14 -19.82
C PHE A 333 12.28 10.84 -20.85
N LEU A 334 13.59 10.59 -20.82
CA LEU A 334 14.57 11.25 -21.69
C LEU A 334 14.34 10.96 -23.18
N LYS A 335 14.00 9.72 -23.54
CA LYS A 335 13.64 9.37 -24.92
C LYS A 335 12.38 10.10 -25.42
N VAL A 336 11.39 10.35 -24.56
CA VAL A 336 10.13 11.04 -24.93
C VAL A 336 10.24 12.57 -24.91
N LEU A 337 11.11 13.12 -24.05
CA LEU A 337 11.26 14.56 -23.84
C LEU A 337 12.40 15.19 -24.66
N ASN A 338 13.53 14.48 -24.81
CA ASN A 338 14.74 14.96 -25.46
C ASN A 338 15.04 14.27 -26.80
N ASN A 339 14.28 13.23 -27.17
CA ASN A 339 14.59 12.31 -28.27
C ASN A 339 15.99 11.67 -28.13
N MET A 340 16.42 11.43 -26.89
CA MET A 340 17.73 10.86 -26.57
C MET A 340 17.87 9.44 -27.13
N GLU A 341 19.03 9.14 -27.73
CA GLU A 341 19.42 7.76 -28.01
C GLU A 341 19.79 7.04 -26.71
N ILE A 342 19.13 5.91 -26.41
CA ILE A 342 19.29 5.17 -25.15
C ILE A 342 19.93 3.78 -25.33
N GLY A 343 20.44 3.48 -26.52
CA GLY A 343 20.96 2.15 -26.86
C GLY A 343 19.95 1.03 -26.56
N THR A 344 20.36 0.07 -25.72
CA THR A 344 19.56 -1.06 -25.22
C THR A 344 19.06 -0.86 -23.76
N SER A 345 19.09 0.38 -23.26
CA SER A 345 18.56 0.72 -21.92
C SER A 345 17.05 0.45 -21.81
N LEU A 346 16.57 0.26 -20.57
CA LEU A 346 15.17 -0.05 -20.29
C LEU A 346 14.21 1.03 -20.85
N TYR A 347 13.22 0.58 -21.60
CA TYR A 347 12.20 1.42 -22.21
C TYR A 347 10.80 0.83 -21.96
N ASP A 348 9.87 1.67 -21.52
CA ASP A 348 8.50 1.28 -21.18
C ASP A 348 7.53 1.94 -22.17
N GLU A 349 7.11 1.20 -23.20
CA GLU A 349 6.27 1.73 -24.28
C GLU A 349 4.88 2.20 -23.83
N GLU A 350 4.34 1.61 -22.76
CA GLU A 350 3.08 2.06 -22.17
C GLU A 350 3.30 3.29 -21.29
N GLY A 351 4.35 3.27 -20.45
CA GLY A 351 4.73 4.43 -19.64
C GLY A 351 5.11 5.67 -20.46
N ALA A 352 5.75 5.48 -21.63
CA ALA A 352 6.15 6.53 -22.55
C ALA A 352 4.98 7.42 -23.00
N LYS A 353 3.78 6.84 -23.17
CA LYS A 353 2.58 7.53 -23.67
C LYS A 353 2.15 8.67 -22.75
N ILE A 354 2.36 8.53 -21.43
CA ILE A 354 1.88 9.49 -20.42
C ILE A 354 2.96 10.45 -19.92
N VAL A 355 4.22 10.31 -20.32
CA VAL A 355 5.35 11.14 -19.83
C VAL A 355 5.05 12.63 -19.99
N LYS A 356 4.46 13.02 -21.12
CA LYS A 356 4.11 14.42 -21.40
C LYS A 356 3.02 14.95 -20.47
N ASP A 357 2.05 14.12 -20.08
CA ASP A 357 0.99 14.48 -19.15
C ASP A 357 1.50 14.62 -17.71
N LEU A 358 2.41 13.74 -17.29
CA LEU A 358 3.09 13.86 -15.99
C LEU A 358 3.92 15.15 -15.92
N MET A 359 4.68 15.48 -16.97
CA MET A 359 5.45 16.73 -17.03
C MET A 359 4.54 17.97 -17.10
N ALA A 360 3.40 17.89 -17.80
CA ALA A 360 2.41 18.96 -17.82
C ALA A 360 1.77 19.17 -16.44
N LYS A 361 1.45 18.09 -15.70
CA LYS A 361 0.97 18.15 -14.32
C LYS A 361 2.03 18.73 -13.37
N ALA A 362 3.28 18.29 -13.48
CA ALA A 362 4.38 18.84 -12.70
C ALA A 362 4.52 20.36 -12.91
N LYS A 363 4.53 20.82 -14.17
CA LYS A 363 4.55 22.25 -14.51
C LYS A 363 3.35 23.01 -13.97
N LYS A 364 2.13 22.45 -14.06
CA LYS A 364 0.90 23.04 -13.54
C LYS A 364 0.94 23.21 -12.01
N ASN A 365 1.49 22.23 -11.31
CA ASN A 365 1.57 22.21 -9.84
C ASN A 365 2.82 22.92 -9.29
N GLY A 366 3.69 23.45 -10.16
CA GLY A 366 4.94 24.11 -9.75
C GLY A 366 6.04 23.17 -9.26
N VAL A 367 5.95 21.87 -9.56
CA VAL A 367 6.93 20.86 -9.13
C VAL A 367 8.17 20.91 -10.02
N LYS A 368 9.35 21.10 -9.42
CA LYS A 368 10.62 20.97 -10.14
C LYS A 368 10.97 19.49 -10.32
N ILE A 369 11.02 19.04 -11.58
CA ILE A 369 11.52 17.71 -11.94
C ILE A 369 13.04 17.78 -12.16
N ASN A 370 13.76 16.85 -11.54
CA ASN A 370 15.19 16.64 -11.71
C ASN A 370 15.39 15.26 -12.37
N LEU A 371 15.81 15.24 -13.63
CA LEU A 371 16.22 14.04 -14.38
C LEU A 371 17.75 13.95 -14.43
N PRO A 372 18.34 12.75 -14.62
CA PRO A 372 19.78 12.62 -14.87
C PRO A 372 20.17 13.23 -16.22
N VAL A 373 21.37 13.81 -16.26
CA VAL A 373 22.01 14.44 -17.44
C VAL A 373 23.17 13.61 -18.00
N ASP A 374 23.71 12.70 -17.18
CA ASP A 374 24.84 11.82 -17.49
C ASP A 374 24.66 10.42 -16.85
N PHE A 375 25.36 9.43 -17.41
CA PHE A 375 25.09 8.02 -17.16
C PHE A 375 26.38 7.20 -17.11
N VAL A 376 26.42 6.21 -16.21
CA VAL A 376 27.37 5.10 -16.31
C VAL A 376 26.76 4.04 -17.22
N THR A 377 27.43 3.73 -18.32
CA THR A 377 26.96 2.77 -19.33
C THR A 377 27.71 1.44 -19.26
N ALA A 378 27.11 0.40 -19.81
CA ALA A 378 27.58 -0.98 -19.83
C ALA A 378 27.36 -1.62 -21.22
N ASP A 379 28.29 -2.50 -21.63
CA ASP A 379 28.20 -3.28 -22.87
C ASP A 379 27.21 -4.47 -22.81
N LYS A 380 26.83 -4.88 -21.59
CA LYS A 380 25.88 -5.98 -21.30
C LYS A 380 25.28 -5.79 -19.90
N PHE A 381 24.16 -6.47 -19.62
CA PHE A 381 23.57 -6.51 -18.28
C PHE A 381 24.30 -7.53 -17.39
N ALA A 382 25.48 -7.17 -16.88
CA ALA A 382 26.25 -7.98 -15.94
C ALA A 382 27.14 -7.13 -15.02
N GLU A 383 27.43 -7.64 -13.83
CA GLU A 383 28.37 -7.05 -12.87
C GLU A 383 29.77 -6.80 -13.45
N ASN A 384 30.24 -7.70 -14.34
CA ASN A 384 31.52 -7.62 -15.03
C ASN A 384 31.43 -7.02 -16.45
N ALA A 385 30.53 -6.06 -16.66
CA ALA A 385 30.40 -5.33 -17.92
C ALA A 385 31.51 -4.31 -18.15
N THR A 386 31.86 -4.11 -19.42
CA THR A 386 32.75 -3.04 -19.85
C THR A 386 32.02 -1.72 -19.62
N LYS A 387 32.63 -0.81 -18.84
CA LYS A 387 31.99 0.46 -18.47
C LYS A 387 32.33 1.60 -19.42
N GLY A 388 31.37 2.50 -19.58
CA GLY A 388 31.49 3.75 -20.32
C GLY A 388 30.75 4.89 -19.61
N ILE A 389 30.73 6.06 -20.25
CA ILE A 389 30.00 7.25 -19.80
C ILE A 389 29.23 7.82 -21.01
N ALA A 390 28.04 8.34 -20.77
CA ALA A 390 27.22 9.05 -21.77
C ALA A 390 26.57 10.29 -21.15
N THR A 391 26.16 11.26 -21.98
CA THR A 391 25.28 12.38 -21.59
C THR A 391 23.98 12.35 -22.40
N VAL A 392 23.00 13.17 -22.03
CA VAL A 392 21.73 13.29 -22.79
C VAL A 392 21.97 13.81 -24.22
N GLU A 393 22.97 14.67 -24.42
CA GLU A 393 23.33 15.25 -25.72
C GLU A 393 24.13 14.27 -26.59
N ALA A 394 25.01 13.46 -25.97
CA ALA A 394 25.81 12.47 -26.67
C ALA A 394 25.04 11.18 -26.99
N GLY A 395 24.02 10.85 -26.18
CA GLY A 395 23.30 9.58 -26.27
C GLY A 395 24.10 8.38 -25.74
N ILE A 396 23.41 7.26 -25.57
CA ILE A 396 23.99 5.96 -25.21
C ILE A 396 24.17 5.15 -26.51
N PRO A 397 25.41 4.66 -26.81
CA PRO A 397 25.69 3.94 -28.05
C PRO A 397 24.80 2.71 -28.30
N ALA A 398 24.59 2.38 -29.58
CA ALA A 398 23.89 1.17 -29.97
C ALA A 398 24.53 -0.09 -29.33
N GLY A 399 23.70 -0.97 -28.76
CA GLY A 399 24.13 -2.15 -28.01
C GLY A 399 24.44 -1.91 -26.54
N TRP A 400 24.78 -0.68 -26.14
CA TRP A 400 25.08 -0.32 -24.74
C TRP A 400 23.83 0.11 -23.97
N MET A 401 23.88 0.00 -22.64
CA MET A 401 22.78 0.38 -21.73
C MET A 401 23.28 1.22 -20.56
N GLY A 402 22.50 2.20 -20.11
CA GLY A 402 22.78 2.96 -18.88
C GLY A 402 22.28 2.22 -17.64
N LEU A 403 23.14 2.03 -16.64
CA LEU A 403 22.85 1.25 -15.44
C LEU A 403 22.97 2.03 -14.11
N ASP A 404 23.57 3.22 -14.12
CA ASP A 404 23.61 4.15 -12.98
C ASP A 404 23.66 5.59 -13.50
N CYS A 405 23.35 6.59 -12.67
CA CYS A 405 23.54 7.99 -13.06
C CYS A 405 25.02 8.41 -12.91
N GLY A 406 25.44 9.39 -13.72
CA GLY A 406 26.82 9.88 -13.72
C GLY A 406 27.14 10.86 -12.58
N PRO A 407 28.38 11.38 -12.54
CA PRO A 407 28.83 12.31 -11.52
C PRO A 407 28.04 13.64 -11.48
N GLU A 408 27.68 14.23 -12.62
CA GLU A 408 26.96 15.52 -12.61
C GLU A 408 25.48 15.33 -12.23
N SER A 409 24.87 14.20 -12.61
CA SER A 409 23.54 13.80 -12.11
C SER A 409 23.57 13.53 -10.60
N SER A 410 24.59 12.82 -10.10
CA SER A 410 24.78 12.57 -8.65
C SER A 410 24.85 13.88 -7.87
N LYS A 411 25.58 14.87 -8.40
CA LYS A 411 25.71 16.22 -7.83
C LYS A 411 24.39 17.00 -7.87
N ALA A 412 23.71 17.04 -9.02
CA ALA A 412 22.41 17.71 -9.15
C ALA A 412 21.33 17.11 -8.24
N PHE A 413 21.34 15.78 -8.06
CA PHE A 413 20.49 15.08 -7.10
C PHE A 413 20.86 15.42 -5.65
N ALA A 414 22.16 15.43 -5.31
CA ALA A 414 22.64 15.81 -3.98
C ALA A 414 22.29 17.26 -3.61
N GLU A 415 22.27 18.18 -4.57
CA GLU A 415 21.78 19.55 -4.37
C GLU A 415 20.26 19.59 -4.11
N ALA A 416 19.46 18.78 -4.79
CA ALA A 416 18.02 18.68 -4.55
C ALA A 416 17.70 18.08 -3.17
N VAL A 417 18.43 17.03 -2.77
CA VAL A 417 18.38 16.49 -1.40
C VAL A 417 18.77 17.56 -0.38
N GLY A 418 19.83 18.34 -0.65
CA GLY A 418 20.29 19.43 0.21
C GLY A 418 19.29 20.58 0.43
N ARG A 419 18.33 20.77 -0.47
CA ARG A 419 17.25 21.78 -0.33
C ARG A 419 16.04 21.29 0.47
N ALA A 420 15.90 19.99 0.68
CA ALA A 420 14.71 19.40 1.28
C ALA A 420 14.61 19.66 2.80
N LYS A 421 13.38 19.77 3.30
CA LYS A 421 13.03 19.59 4.72
C LYS A 421 12.33 18.25 4.97
N GLN A 422 11.73 17.67 3.94
CA GLN A 422 11.20 16.31 3.99
C GLN A 422 11.49 15.56 2.69
N ILE A 423 11.79 14.26 2.80
CA ILE A 423 12.11 13.38 1.68
C ILE A 423 11.29 12.09 1.81
N VAL A 424 10.67 11.66 0.70
CA VAL A 424 10.19 10.28 0.50
C VAL A 424 10.98 9.67 -0.65
N TRP A 425 11.65 8.54 -0.42
CA TRP A 425 12.42 7.82 -1.44
C TRP A 425 11.86 6.43 -1.71
N ASN A 426 11.53 6.15 -2.98
CA ASN A 426 11.02 4.86 -3.45
C ASN A 426 11.74 4.43 -4.76
N GLY A 427 12.71 3.52 -4.64
CA GLY A 427 13.45 2.90 -5.74
C GLY A 427 14.88 3.47 -5.94
N PRO A 428 15.90 2.62 -6.15
CA PRO A 428 17.28 3.06 -6.42
C PRO A 428 17.40 3.76 -7.78
N VAL A 429 18.47 4.55 -7.97
CA VAL A 429 18.70 5.31 -9.22
C VAL A 429 19.71 4.65 -10.16
N GLY A 430 20.23 3.48 -9.78
CA GLY A 430 21.06 2.58 -10.58
C GLY A 430 20.91 1.12 -10.10
N VAL A 431 21.67 0.20 -10.70
CA VAL A 431 21.73 -1.22 -10.32
C VAL A 431 22.61 -1.38 -9.08
N PHE A 432 22.08 -0.95 -7.94
CA PHE A 432 22.77 -0.84 -6.66
C PHE A 432 23.33 -2.16 -6.11
N GLU A 433 22.84 -3.30 -6.61
CA GLU A 433 23.29 -4.64 -6.31
C GLU A 433 24.78 -4.80 -6.69
N TRP A 434 25.17 -4.28 -7.86
CA TRP A 434 26.53 -4.35 -8.41
C TRP A 434 27.30 -3.08 -8.10
N ASP A 435 28.41 -3.18 -7.36
CA ASP A 435 29.20 -2.01 -6.93
C ASP A 435 29.75 -1.18 -8.10
N ALA A 436 29.87 -1.79 -9.27
CA ALA A 436 30.21 -1.13 -10.53
C ALA A 436 29.21 -0.05 -10.97
N PHE A 437 27.94 -0.14 -10.53
CA PHE A 437 26.76 0.64 -10.93
C PHE A 437 25.89 1.09 -9.73
N ALA A 438 26.49 1.17 -8.55
CA ALA A 438 25.81 1.53 -7.31
C ALA A 438 26.11 2.95 -6.80
N ASN A 439 26.99 3.70 -7.47
CA ASN A 439 27.55 4.95 -6.96
C ASN A 439 26.54 6.09 -6.91
N GLY A 440 25.69 6.27 -7.92
CA GLY A 440 24.64 7.28 -7.92
C GLY A 440 23.65 7.06 -6.78
N THR A 441 23.26 5.80 -6.55
CA THR A 441 22.37 5.42 -5.44
C THR A 441 23.06 5.59 -4.07
N LYS A 442 24.34 5.23 -3.94
CA LYS A 442 25.11 5.40 -2.71
C LYS A 442 25.32 6.89 -2.37
N ASN A 443 25.71 7.70 -3.35
CA ASN A 443 25.92 9.15 -3.20
C ASN A 443 24.65 9.85 -2.70
N MET A 444 23.47 9.46 -3.22
CA MET A 444 22.20 9.95 -2.68
C MET A 444 21.95 9.46 -1.25
N MET A 445 22.26 8.21 -0.90
CA MET A 445 22.09 7.72 0.48
C MET A 445 22.99 8.47 1.47
N ASP A 446 24.26 8.68 1.14
CA ASP A 446 25.19 9.45 1.97
C ASP A 446 24.66 10.88 2.20
N LYS A 447 24.11 11.52 1.15
CA LYS A 447 23.52 12.87 1.24
C LYS A 447 22.19 12.91 1.98
N VAL A 448 21.34 11.89 1.83
CA VAL A 448 20.07 11.74 2.59
C VAL A 448 20.37 11.59 4.09
N VAL A 449 21.38 10.79 4.44
CA VAL A 449 21.87 10.65 5.83
C VAL A 449 22.44 11.97 6.37
N GLU A 450 23.18 12.73 5.56
CA GLU A 450 23.70 14.06 5.95
C GLU A 450 22.56 15.05 6.29
N VAL A 451 21.53 15.15 5.45
CA VAL A 451 20.40 16.06 5.72
C VAL A 451 19.52 15.55 6.87
N THR A 452 19.42 14.23 7.09
CA THR A 452 18.70 13.67 8.26
C THR A 452 19.31 14.17 9.57
N LYS A 453 20.64 14.10 9.70
CA LYS A 453 21.39 14.64 10.86
C LYS A 453 21.19 16.15 11.04
N SER A 454 20.87 16.84 9.95
CA SER A 454 20.57 18.28 9.89
C SER A 454 19.08 18.61 10.09
N GLY A 455 18.27 17.63 10.53
CA GLY A 455 16.86 17.81 10.88
C GLY A 455 15.86 17.58 9.74
N CYS A 456 16.28 17.06 8.59
CA CYS A 456 15.36 16.66 7.53
C CYS A 456 14.61 15.36 7.88
N ILE A 457 13.29 15.33 7.69
CA ILE A 457 12.49 14.10 7.84
C ILE A 457 12.70 13.22 6.61
N THR A 458 13.26 12.03 6.77
CA THR A 458 13.64 11.14 5.69
C THR A 458 12.95 9.79 5.79
N ILE A 459 12.11 9.48 4.80
CA ILE A 459 11.24 8.29 4.74
C ILE A 459 11.66 7.44 3.55
N ILE A 460 12.22 6.26 3.82
CA ILE A 460 12.61 5.28 2.81
C ILE A 460 11.49 4.25 2.65
N GLY A 461 11.07 3.96 1.42
CA GLY A 461 10.03 2.98 1.11
C GLY A 461 10.37 2.10 -0.10
N GLY A 462 9.66 0.98 -0.23
CA GLY A 462 9.97 -0.05 -1.24
C GLY A 462 11.13 -0.98 -0.81
N GLY A 463 11.06 -2.24 -1.25
CA GLY A 463 11.99 -3.28 -0.80
C GLY A 463 13.44 -3.02 -1.20
N ASP A 464 13.66 -2.55 -2.43
CA ASP A 464 15.00 -2.35 -2.99
C ASP A 464 15.71 -1.18 -2.28
N THR A 465 15.00 -0.08 -2.00
CA THR A 465 15.51 1.08 -1.23
C THR A 465 15.79 0.73 0.23
N ALA A 466 14.96 -0.11 0.86
CA ALA A 466 15.25 -0.64 2.20
C ALA A 466 16.48 -1.58 2.17
N THR A 467 16.66 -2.34 1.10
CA THR A 467 17.85 -3.19 0.88
C THR A 467 19.11 -2.35 0.64
N CYS A 468 19.00 -1.18 0.00
CA CYS A 468 20.08 -0.19 -0.09
C CYS A 468 20.53 0.26 1.30
N CYS A 469 19.58 0.56 2.20
CA CYS A 469 19.90 0.95 3.58
C CYS A 469 20.66 -0.17 4.30
N ALA A 470 20.19 -1.41 4.20
CA ALA A 470 20.86 -2.57 4.80
C ALA A 470 22.26 -2.84 4.20
N LYS A 471 22.44 -2.68 2.88
CA LYS A 471 23.75 -2.84 2.20
C LYS A 471 24.80 -1.84 2.69
N TRP A 472 24.39 -0.67 3.16
CA TRP A 472 25.29 0.40 3.63
C TRP A 472 25.13 0.74 5.13
N ASN A 473 24.39 -0.08 5.86
CA ASN A 473 24.05 0.07 7.28
C ASN A 473 23.56 1.49 7.61
N THR A 474 22.46 1.92 7.01
CA THR A 474 21.88 3.27 7.21
C THR A 474 20.46 3.28 7.78
N GLU A 475 19.92 2.13 8.20
CA GLU A 475 18.55 2.03 8.75
C GLU A 475 18.35 2.86 10.03
N ASP A 476 19.41 3.08 10.80
CA ASP A 476 19.49 3.92 12.00
C ASP A 476 19.82 5.39 11.71
N LYS A 477 20.22 5.71 10.47
CA LYS A 477 20.74 7.02 10.03
C LYS A 477 19.72 7.84 9.22
N VAL A 478 18.56 7.27 8.91
CA VAL A 478 17.39 7.91 8.30
C VAL A 478 16.24 7.95 9.32
N SER A 479 15.25 8.83 9.17
CA SER A 479 14.15 8.94 10.16
C SER A 479 13.28 7.67 10.18
N HIS A 480 13.00 7.11 9.01
CA HIS A 480 12.20 5.90 8.88
C HIS A 480 12.56 5.07 7.65
N VAL A 481 12.69 3.75 7.84
CA VAL A 481 12.69 2.74 6.77
C VAL A 481 11.40 1.95 6.89
N SER A 482 10.55 2.05 5.87
CA SER A 482 9.28 1.32 5.85
C SER A 482 9.51 -0.18 5.66
N THR A 483 8.94 -0.95 6.57
CA THR A 483 8.80 -2.41 6.46
C THR A 483 7.71 -2.80 5.46
N GLY A 484 6.85 -1.85 5.09
CA GLY A 484 5.59 -2.05 4.37
C GLY A 484 5.70 -2.54 2.94
N GLY A 485 6.80 -2.24 2.24
CA GLY A 485 7.02 -2.62 0.84
C GLY A 485 5.89 -2.15 -0.07
N GLY A 486 5.02 -3.08 -0.49
CA GLY A 486 3.82 -2.80 -1.28
C GLY A 486 2.78 -1.94 -0.54
N ALA A 487 2.59 -2.14 0.77
CA ALA A 487 1.64 -1.33 1.55
C ALA A 487 2.02 0.16 1.54
N SER A 488 3.31 0.46 1.76
CA SER A 488 3.84 1.83 1.63
C SER A 488 3.76 2.40 0.21
N LEU A 489 3.75 1.55 -0.83
CA LEU A 489 3.57 2.00 -2.21
C LEU A 489 2.11 2.41 -2.44
N GLU A 490 1.16 1.51 -2.19
CA GLU A 490 -0.28 1.76 -2.38
C GLU A 490 -0.79 2.96 -1.55
N LEU A 491 -0.23 3.18 -0.35
CA LEU A 491 -0.51 4.34 0.48
C LEU A 491 0.01 5.66 -0.12
N LEU A 492 1.24 5.66 -0.66
CA LEU A 492 1.81 6.81 -1.39
C LEU A 492 1.16 7.02 -2.78
N GLU A 493 0.52 5.99 -3.33
CA GLU A 493 -0.28 6.03 -4.57
C GLU A 493 -1.69 6.61 -4.36
N GLY A 494 -2.08 6.88 -3.11
CA GLY A 494 -3.35 7.51 -2.78
C GLY A 494 -4.55 6.57 -2.86
N GLU A 495 -4.35 5.25 -2.77
CA GLU A 495 -5.43 4.24 -2.75
C GLU A 495 -6.31 4.27 -1.46
N TYR A 496 -6.06 5.25 -0.59
CA TYR A 496 -6.79 5.55 0.64
C TYR A 496 -8.09 6.33 0.34
N GLU A 497 -9.22 5.62 0.26
CA GLU A 497 -10.53 6.20 0.56
C GLU A 497 -11.05 5.66 1.90
N PRO A 498 -11.33 6.51 2.90
CA PRO A 498 -11.91 6.03 4.15
C PRO A 498 -13.39 5.70 3.93
N THR A 499 -13.75 4.41 4.05
CA THR A 499 -15.16 4.01 4.01
C THR A 499 -15.90 4.55 5.23
N THR A 500 -17.07 5.14 5.01
CA THR A 500 -17.86 5.82 6.06
C THR A 500 -18.66 4.85 6.94
N THR A 501 -18.22 3.59 7.10
CA THR A 501 -19.14 2.47 7.38
C THR A 501 -18.65 1.47 8.43
N LEU A 502 -17.43 1.59 8.95
CA LEU A 502 -16.92 0.75 10.04
C LEU A 502 -16.40 1.62 11.18
N GLY A 503 -16.79 1.27 12.41
CA GLY A 503 -16.41 2.02 13.61
C GLY A 503 -15.15 1.43 14.26
N SER A 504 -14.37 2.28 14.95
CA SER A 504 -13.19 1.92 15.78
C SER A 504 -12.01 1.20 15.09
N ASP A 505 -12.18 0.64 13.90
CA ASP A 505 -11.21 -0.28 13.32
C ASP A 505 -9.96 0.40 12.79
N VAL A 506 -8.80 -0.18 13.10
CA VAL A 506 -7.50 0.42 12.79
C VAL A 506 -7.17 0.38 11.30
N LEU A 507 -7.68 -0.60 10.55
CA LEU A 507 -7.19 -0.95 9.20
C LEU A 507 -8.24 -0.99 8.08
N SER A 508 -9.51 -1.28 8.37
CA SER A 508 -10.60 -1.30 7.36
C SER A 508 -10.69 -0.01 6.56
N ASP A 509 -10.45 1.12 7.23
CA ASP A 509 -10.59 2.45 6.65
C ASP A 509 -9.29 2.92 5.98
N ILE A 510 -8.21 2.13 6.04
CA ILE A 510 -6.91 2.48 5.43
C ILE A 510 -6.79 1.93 4.01
N TYR A 511 -7.31 0.72 3.77
CA TYR A 511 -7.31 0.10 2.46
C TYR A 511 -8.72 -0.36 2.11
N PRO A 512 -9.56 0.50 1.51
CA PRO A 512 -10.98 0.19 1.24
C PRO A 512 -11.16 -1.00 0.29
N ARG A 513 -10.19 -1.28 -0.59
CA ARG A 513 -10.17 -2.44 -1.49
C ARG A 513 -9.79 -3.76 -0.79
N ALA A 514 -9.55 -3.73 0.53
CA ALA A 514 -9.37 -4.92 1.36
C ALA A 514 -10.72 -5.54 1.80
N LEU A 515 -11.85 -4.94 1.43
CA LEU A 515 -13.21 -5.42 1.72
C LEU A 515 -13.99 -5.68 0.43
#